data_AF-A0A5Q4SXP5-F1
#
_entry.id   AF-A0A5Q4SXP5-F1
#
_cell.length_a   1.000
_cell.length_b   1.000
_cell.length_c   1.000
_cell.angle_alpha   90.00
_cell.angle_beta   90.00
_cell.angle_gamma   90.00
#
_symmetry.space_group_name_H-M   'P 1'
#
loop_
_entity.id
_entity.type
_entity.pdbx_description
1 polymer ?
#
loop_
_entity_poly.entity_id
_entity_poly.type
_entity_poly.pdbx_seq_one_letter_code
_entity_poly.pdbx_strand_id
1 'polypeptide(L)'
;MKRRKPKAVRRAPQADKEPSPQAQLALTLEAWFAARDLTLTDDDTAEVYDLTLELVQTMLGSFAAGQRLDEAVAAELAGAITDMRNAPDRL
;
A
#
# COMPACT_ATOMS: atom_id res chain seq x y z
N MET A 1 34.21 -29.50 37.23
CA MET A 1 32.88 -28.97 36.85
C MET A 1 32.84 -27.46 37.05
N LYS A 2 32.15 -26.73 36.14
CA LYS A 2 31.69 -25.31 36.22
C LYS A 2 32.76 -24.23 35.94
N ARG A 3 32.57 -23.21 35.11
CA ARG A 3 31.42 -22.67 34.34
C ARG A 3 31.97 -21.81 33.19
N ARG A 4 31.61 -22.09 31.92
CA ARG A 4 31.83 -21.17 30.79
C ARG A 4 30.79 -20.04 30.87
N LYS A 5 31.22 -18.78 30.87
CA LYS A 5 30.32 -17.61 30.81
C LYS A 5 29.63 -17.58 29.45
N PRO A 6 28.30 -17.34 29.37
CA PRO A 6 27.62 -17.21 28.09
C PRO A 6 28.04 -15.89 27.44
N LYS A 7 28.54 -15.99 26.20
CA LYS A 7 28.82 -14.85 25.32
C LYS A 7 27.48 -14.26 24.94
N ALA A 8 27.13 -13.10 25.49
CA ALA A 8 25.95 -12.35 25.09
C ALA A 8 26.03 -12.07 23.59
N VAL A 9 25.14 -12.69 22.83
CA VAL A 9 24.92 -12.35 21.42
C VAL A 9 24.29 -10.97 21.43
N ARG A 10 25.12 -9.92 21.30
CA ARG A 10 24.63 -8.61 20.88
C ARG A 10 24.00 -8.85 19.51
N ARG A 11 22.67 -8.91 19.44
CA ARG A 11 21.95 -8.73 18.18
C ARG A 11 22.48 -7.43 17.58
N ALA A 12 23.10 -7.53 16.41
CA ALA A 12 23.45 -6.35 15.64
C ALA A 12 22.18 -5.50 15.47
N PRO A 13 22.28 -4.16 15.44
CA PRO A 13 21.14 -3.33 15.07
C PRO A 13 20.66 -3.86 13.72
N GLN A 14 19.41 -4.33 13.64
CA GLN A 14 18.79 -4.57 12.35
C GLN A 14 18.83 -3.21 11.65
N ALA A 15 19.65 -3.09 10.62
CA ALA A 15 19.62 -1.92 9.77
C ALA A 15 18.17 -1.76 9.32
N ASP A 16 17.59 -0.59 9.60
CA ASP A 16 16.27 -0.20 9.12
C ASP A 16 16.28 -0.40 7.60
N LYS A 17 15.71 -1.51 7.14
CA LYS A 17 15.51 -1.73 5.71
C LYS A 17 14.55 -0.65 5.28
N GLU A 18 14.97 0.17 4.33
CA GLU A 18 14.10 1.14 3.69
C GLU A 18 12.81 0.42 3.25
N PRO A 19 11.63 0.98 3.57
CA PRO A 19 10.37 0.35 3.25
C PRO A 19 10.29 0.08 1.76
N SER A 20 9.73 -1.06 1.38
CA SER A 20 9.41 -1.32 -0.04
C SER A 20 8.53 -0.19 -0.59
N PRO A 21 8.56 0.10 -1.90
CA PRO A 21 7.68 1.11 -2.49
C PRO A 21 6.20 0.93 -2.11
N GLN A 22 5.74 -0.31 -1.97
CA GLN A 22 4.36 -0.61 -1.59
C GLN A 22 4.09 -0.37 -0.10
N ALA A 23 5.05 -0.65 0.77
CA ALA A 23 4.95 -0.26 2.18
C ALA A 23 4.96 1.27 2.34
N GLN A 24 5.76 1.97 1.53
CA GLN A 24 5.78 3.44 1.51
C GLN A 24 4.44 4.02 1.03
N LEU A 25 3.83 3.41 0.01
CA LEU A 25 2.49 3.78 -0.47
C LEU A 25 1.44 3.57 0.63
N ALA A 26 1.47 2.43 1.31
CA ALA A 26 0.57 2.11 2.41
C ALA A 26 0.67 3.14 3.55
N LEU A 27 1.89 3.46 3.98
CA LEU A 27 2.15 4.50 4.99
C LEU A 27 1.65 5.89 4.54
N THR A 28 1.76 6.20 3.24
CA THR A 28 1.27 7.46 2.67
C THR A 28 -0.25 7.52 2.70
N LEU A 29 -0.93 6.43 2.35
CA LEU A 29 -2.39 6.32 2.44
C LEU A 29 -2.85 6.48 3.89
N GLU A 30 -2.27 5.73 4.82
CA GLU A 30 -2.57 5.88 6.26
C GLU A 30 -2.42 7.32 6.73
N ALA A 31 -1.33 8.00 6.35
CA ALA A 31 -1.13 9.41 6.71
C ALA A 31 -2.22 10.33 6.11
N TRP A 32 -2.70 10.06 4.90
CA TRP A 32 -3.77 10.83 4.27
C TRP A 32 -5.13 10.66 4.95
N PHE A 33 -5.46 9.44 5.37
CA PHE A 33 -6.67 9.12 6.12
C PHE A 33 -6.59 9.70 7.54
N ALA A 34 -5.47 9.50 8.23
CA ALA A 34 -5.24 10.02 9.58
C ALA A 34 -5.32 11.55 9.64
N ALA A 35 -4.88 12.26 8.59
CA ALA A 35 -5.01 13.72 8.51
C ALA A 35 -6.47 14.24 8.47
N ARG A 36 -7.45 13.33 8.35
CA ARG A 36 -8.89 13.61 8.32
C ARG A 36 -9.65 12.88 9.44
N ASP A 37 -8.93 12.36 10.43
CA ASP A 37 -9.49 11.55 11.53
C ASP A 37 -10.22 10.28 11.02
N LEU A 38 -9.74 9.72 9.90
CA LEU A 38 -10.24 8.47 9.33
C LEU A 38 -9.15 7.38 9.40
N THR A 39 -9.54 6.11 9.29
CA THR A 39 -8.63 4.97 9.20
C THR A 39 -9.17 3.93 8.25
N LEU A 40 -8.29 3.24 7.52
CA LEU A 40 -8.66 2.11 6.66
C LEU A 40 -8.94 0.82 7.44
N THR A 41 -8.76 0.84 8.77
CA THR A 41 -9.18 -0.25 9.66
C THR A 41 -10.65 -0.16 10.10
N ASP A 42 -11.30 0.97 9.83
CA ASP A 42 -12.74 1.16 10.01
C ASP A 42 -13.49 0.61 8.79
N ASP A 43 -14.45 -0.28 9.03
CA ASP A 43 -15.12 -1.04 7.97
C ASP A 43 -15.83 -0.14 6.95
N ASP A 44 -16.55 0.88 7.43
CA ASP A 44 -17.29 1.82 6.57
C ASP A 44 -16.31 2.63 5.69
N THR A 45 -15.20 3.09 6.28
CA THR A 45 -14.15 3.83 5.55
C THR A 45 -13.46 2.94 4.52
N ALA A 46 -13.15 1.69 4.86
CA ALA A 46 -12.54 0.72 3.96
C ALA A 46 -13.47 0.38 2.78
N GLU A 47 -14.76 0.17 3.05
CA GLU A 47 -15.76 -0.11 2.00
C GLU A 47 -15.86 1.06 1.01
N VAL A 48 -15.96 2.29 1.51
CA VAL A 48 -16.03 3.48 0.65
C VAL A 48 -14.74 3.68 -0.17
N TYR A 49 -13.59 3.40 0.42
CA TYR A 49 -12.31 3.43 -0.29
C TYR A 49 -12.27 2.42 -1.44
N ASP A 50 -12.64 1.16 -1.17
CA ASP A 50 -12.67 0.09 -2.16
C ASP A 50 -13.64 0.38 -3.31
N LEU A 51 -14.86 0.84 -2.98
CA LEU A 51 -15.87 1.26 -3.97
C LEU A 51 -15.36 2.41 -4.84
N THR A 52 -14.63 3.35 -4.25
CA THR A 52 -14.05 4.48 -4.99
C THR A 52 -13.00 3.99 -5.99
N LEU A 53 -12.12 3.06 -5.59
CA LEU A 53 -11.13 2.50 -6.51
C LEU A 53 -11.77 1.68 -7.63
N GLU A 54 -12.83 0.93 -7.35
CA GLU A 54 -13.59 0.19 -8.37
C GLU A 54 -14.25 1.14 -9.40
N LEU A 55 -14.81 2.25 -8.93
CA LEU A 55 -15.35 3.29 -9.81
C LEU A 55 -14.27 3.90 -10.70
N VAL A 56 -13.10 4.23 -10.13
CA VAL A 56 -11.97 4.77 -10.90
C VAL A 56 -11.48 3.78 -11.94
N GLN A 57 -11.37 2.49 -11.59
CA GLN A 57 -10.98 1.44 -12.51
C GLN A 57 -11.99 1.26 -13.65
N THR A 58 -13.29 1.35 -13.35
CA THR A 58 -14.37 1.31 -14.35
C THR A 58 -14.30 2.48 -15.32
N MET A 59 -14.07 3.69 -14.80
CA MET A 59 -13.88 4.88 -15.64
C MET A 59 -12.67 4.69 -16.55
N LEU A 60 -11.52 4.28 -15.99
CA LEU A 60 -10.29 4.03 -16.76
C LEU A 60 -10.53 3.06 -17.92
N GLY A 61 -11.21 1.93 -17.65
CA GLY A 61 -11.59 0.95 -18.67
C GLY A 61 -12.47 1.56 -19.77
N SER A 62 -13.41 2.42 -19.41
CA SER A 62 -14.27 3.13 -20.37
C SER A 62 -13.49 4.10 -21.26
N PHE A 63 -12.51 4.82 -20.71
CA PHE A 63 -11.65 5.72 -21.48
C PHE A 63 -10.72 4.94 -22.42
N ALA A 64 -10.15 3.83 -21.96
CA ALA A 64 -9.30 2.96 -22.76
C ALA A 64 -10.08 2.32 -23.92
N ALA A 65 -11.27 1.78 -23.67
CA ALA A 65 -12.12 1.18 -24.70
C ALA A 65 -12.56 2.20 -25.77
N GLY A 66 -12.74 3.47 -25.38
CA GLY A 66 -13.04 4.57 -26.29
C GLY A 66 -11.83 5.12 -27.05
N GLN A 67 -10.63 4.52 -26.92
CA GLN A 67 -9.35 5.00 -27.49
C GLN A 67 -9.04 6.46 -27.11
N ARG A 68 -9.55 6.92 -25.96
CA ARG A 68 -9.28 8.26 -25.42
C ARG A 68 -8.02 8.29 -24.56
N LEU A 69 -7.45 7.11 -24.29
CA LEU A 69 -6.24 6.90 -23.53
C LEU A 69 -5.38 5.88 -24.26
N ASP A 70 -4.07 6.12 -24.29
CA ASP A 70 -3.10 5.16 -24.78
C ASP A 70 -3.13 3.86 -23.96
N GLU A 71 -2.94 2.72 -24.63
CA GLU A 71 -3.07 1.40 -24.00
C GLU A 71 -1.99 1.16 -22.93
N ALA A 72 -0.75 1.61 -23.17
CA ALA A 72 0.32 1.46 -22.18
C ALA A 72 0.06 2.33 -20.95
N VAL A 73 -0.42 3.55 -21.16
CA VAL A 73 -0.83 4.45 -20.07
C VAL A 73 -2.02 3.88 -19.29
N ALA A 74 -3.00 3.29 -19.99
CA ALA A 74 -4.13 2.62 -19.34
C ALA A 74 -3.68 1.44 -18.46
N ALA A 75 -2.74 0.63 -18.94
CA ALA A 75 -2.19 -0.49 -18.19
C ALA A 75 -1.41 -0.03 -16.94
N GLU A 76 -0.60 1.02 -17.07
CA GLU A 76 0.16 1.59 -15.95
C GLU A 76 -0.78 2.12 -14.86
N LEU A 77 -1.80 2.89 -15.24
CA LEU A 77 -2.80 3.41 -14.29
C LEU A 77 -3.62 2.30 -13.64
N ALA A 78 -3.98 1.24 -14.37
CA ALA A 78 -4.67 0.08 -13.80
C ALA A 78 -3.81 -0.65 -12.76
N GLY A 79 -2.51 -0.78 -13.04
CA GLY A 79 -1.53 -1.30 -12.08
C GLY A 79 -1.44 -0.45 -10.83
N ALA A 80 -1.35 0.88 -10.98
CA ALA A 80 -1.30 1.81 -9.85
C ALA A 80 -2.55 1.73 -8.96
N ILE A 81 -3.75 1.68 -9.55
CA ILE A 81 -5.01 1.51 -8.80
C ILE A 81 -5.01 0.19 -8.03
N THR A 82 -4.52 -0.88 -8.65
CA THR A 82 -4.41 -2.20 -8.01
C THR A 82 -3.41 -2.18 -6.85
N ASP A 83 -2.27 -1.50 -7.02
CA ASP A 83 -1.28 -1.35 -5.95
C ASP A 83 -1.83 -0.50 -4.80
N MET A 84 -2.60 0.55 -5.08
CA MET A 84 -3.29 1.35 -4.06
C MET A 84 -4.32 0.53 -3.28
N ARG A 85 -5.08 -0.33 -3.95
CA ARG A 85 -6.05 -1.22 -3.30
C ARG A 85 -5.36 -2.18 -2.33
N ASN A 86 -4.24 -2.76 -2.75
CA ASN A 86 -3.52 -3.76 -1.96
C ASN A 86 -2.51 -3.15 -0.97
N ALA A 87 -2.30 -1.84 -0.96
CA ALA A 87 -1.30 -1.20 -0.14
C ALA A 87 -1.60 -1.33 1.37
N PRO A 88 -2.83 -1.10 1.87
CA PRO A 88 -3.14 -1.23 3.29
C PRO A 88 -2.82 -2.62 3.88
N ASP A 89 -2.99 -3.68 3.09
CA ASP A 89 -2.64 -5.07 3.47
C ASP A 89 -1.13 -5.32 3.64
N ARG A 90 -0.29 -4.34 3.29
CA ARG A 90 1.18 -4.42 3.32
C ARG A 90 1.82 -3.58 4.43
N LEU A 91 1.02 -2.97 5.30
CA LEU A 91 1.44 -2.37 6.57
C LEU A 91 1.91 -3.46 7.56
#